data_AF-A0A1V2QP11-F1
#
_entry.id   AF-A0A1V2QP11-F1
#
_cell.length_a   1.000
_cell.length_b   1.000
_cell.length_c   1.000
_cell.angle_alpha   90.00
_cell.angle_beta   90.00
_cell.angle_gamma   90.00
#
_symmetry.space_group_name_H-M   'P 1'
#
loop_
_entity.id
_entity.type
_entity.pdbx_description
1 polymer ?
#
loop_
_entity_poly.entity_id
_entity_poly.type
_entity_poly.pdbx_seq_one_letter_code
_entity_poly.pdbx_strand_id
1 'polypeptide(L)'
;MQRSSQHFKAWPLDTVIAELTQGRPYRQVMGYELGEKRRAERDKEYDTELRTGVYPLREWDGGWDRARARTFLRKTFGVEWIKSACTYCLMWNLSELRCFS
;
A
#
# COMPACT_ATOMS: atom_id res chain seq x y z
N MET A 1 -15.70 2.92 6.30
CA MET A 1 -15.04 3.05 4.98
C MET A 1 -16.02 3.73 4.02
N GLN A 2 -15.61 4.72 3.22
CA GLN A 2 -16.51 5.43 2.28
C GLN A 2 -16.92 4.53 1.09
N ARG A 3 -18.17 4.65 0.62
CA ARG A 3 -18.75 3.79 -0.44
C ARG A 3 -17.97 3.85 -1.76
N SER A 4 -17.47 5.02 -2.12
CA SER A 4 -16.64 5.20 -3.33
C SER A 4 -15.36 4.36 -3.28
N SER A 5 -14.71 4.24 -2.13
CA SER A 5 -13.50 3.42 -2.02
C SER A 5 -13.78 1.93 -2.18
N GLN A 6 -14.98 1.45 -1.81
CA GLN A 6 -15.34 0.05 -1.99
C GLN A 6 -15.52 -0.30 -3.46
N HIS A 7 -16.31 0.48 -4.20
CA HIS A 7 -16.57 0.19 -5.60
C HIS A 7 -15.37 0.45 -6.52
N PHE A 8 -14.57 1.48 -6.24
CA PHE A 8 -13.46 1.87 -7.13
C PHE A 8 -12.10 1.28 -6.74
N LYS A 9 -11.97 0.66 -5.56
CA LYS A 9 -10.71 0.01 -5.14
C LYS A 9 -10.91 -1.42 -4.70
N ALA A 10 -11.80 -1.69 -3.75
CA ALA A 10 -11.96 -3.03 -3.21
C ALA A 10 -12.52 -4.01 -4.26
N TRP A 11 -13.67 -3.70 -4.86
CA TRP A 11 -14.30 -4.59 -5.86
C TRP A 11 -13.38 -4.99 -7.04
N PRO A 12 -12.69 -4.06 -7.72
CA PRO A 12 -11.80 -4.47 -8.81
C PRO A 12 -10.59 -5.27 -8.31
N LEU A 13 -10.05 -4.98 -7.11
CA LEU A 13 -8.97 -5.78 -6.53
C LEU A 13 -9.45 -7.19 -6.19
N ASP A 14 -10.60 -7.33 -5.55
CA ASP A 14 -11.19 -8.62 -5.18
C ASP A 14 -11.46 -9.48 -6.41
N THR A 15 -11.93 -8.86 -7.50
CA THR A 15 -12.19 -9.53 -8.78
C THR A 15 -10.90 -10.10 -9.37
N VAL A 16 -9.84 -9.29 -9.44
CA VAL A 16 -8.54 -9.71 -9.97
C VAL A 16 -7.89 -10.77 -9.08
N ILE A 17 -7.98 -10.63 -7.76
CA ILE A 17 -7.46 -11.63 -6.82
C ILE A 17 -8.18 -12.96 -7.03
N ALA A 18 -9.51 -12.97 -7.15
CA ALA A 18 -10.27 -14.19 -7.39
C ALA A 18 -9.86 -14.86 -8.71
N GLU A 19 -9.66 -14.07 -9.77
CA GLU A 19 -9.22 -14.57 -11.07
C GLU A 19 -7.80 -15.15 -11.02
N LEU A 20 -6.84 -14.47 -10.40
CA LEU A 20 -5.45 -14.89 -10.34
C LEU A 20 -5.22 -16.08 -9.40
N THR A 21 -5.91 -16.09 -8.26
CA THR A 21 -5.69 -17.10 -7.22
C THR A 21 -6.55 -18.35 -7.45
N GLN A 22 -7.70 -18.21 -8.13
CA GLN A 22 -8.63 -19.31 -8.40
C GLN A 22 -9.00 -20.10 -7.13
N GLY A 23 -9.12 -19.39 -6.00
CA GLY A 23 -9.42 -19.98 -4.69
C GLY A 23 -8.24 -20.67 -4.00
N ARG A 24 -7.01 -20.57 -4.54
CA ARG A 24 -5.81 -21.10 -3.89
C ARG A 24 -5.27 -20.13 -2.84
N PRO A 25 -4.59 -20.63 -1.80
CA PRO A 25 -3.91 -19.78 -0.83
C PRO A 25 -2.89 -18.86 -1.50
N TYR A 26 -2.86 -17.60 -1.07
CA TYR A 26 -1.96 -16.58 -1.61
C TYR A 26 -1.43 -15.66 -0.52
N ARG A 27 -0.32 -15.00 -0.85
CA ARG A 27 0.33 -14.01 0.01
C ARG A 27 0.04 -12.62 -0.54
N GLN A 28 -0.58 -11.76 0.26
CA GLN A 28 -0.77 -10.36 -0.08
C GLN A 28 0.42 -9.55 0.44
N VAL A 29 1.28 -9.13 -0.49
CA VAL A 29 2.48 -8.36 -0.14
C VAL A 29 2.14 -6.87 -0.14
N MET A 30 2.19 -6.24 1.03
CA MET A 30 1.87 -4.83 1.22
C MET A 30 3.09 -4.02 1.68
N GLY A 31 3.34 -2.89 1.03
CA GLY A 31 4.46 -2.00 1.31
C GLY A 31 4.26 -1.05 2.49
N TYR A 32 3.71 -1.52 3.62
CA TYR A 32 3.60 -0.69 4.82
C TYR A 32 4.98 -0.43 5.41
N GLU A 33 5.34 0.84 5.59
CA GLU A 33 6.59 1.26 6.22
C GLU A 33 6.45 1.32 7.76
N LEU A 34 7.56 1.57 8.47
CA LEU A 34 7.59 1.59 9.94
C LEU A 34 6.54 2.52 10.59
N GLY A 35 6.29 3.70 10.01
CA GLY A 35 5.27 4.66 10.44
C GLY A 35 3.82 4.23 10.18
N GLU A 36 3.59 3.19 9.39
CA GLU A 36 2.26 2.67 9.04
C GLU A 36 1.87 1.41 9.84
N LYS A 37 2.48 1.19 11.02
CA LYS A 37 2.23 0.02 11.88
C LYS A 37 0.74 -0.29 12.09
N ARG A 38 -0.07 0.73 12.44
CA ARG A 38 -1.52 0.58 12.66
C ARG A 38 -2.32 0.16 11.42
N ARG A 39 -1.76 0.33 10.22
CA ARG A 39 -2.38 -0.14 8.98
C ARG A 39 -2.03 -1.59 8.72
N ALA A 40 -0.76 -1.97 8.94
CA ALA A 40 -0.33 -3.37 8.86
C ALA A 40 -1.04 -4.27 9.88
N GLU A 41 -1.21 -3.81 11.13
CA GLU A 41 -1.93 -4.58 12.16
C GLU A 41 -3.38 -4.85 11.76
N ARG A 42 -4.07 -3.81 11.27
CA ARG A 42 -5.44 -3.92 10.78
C ARG A 42 -5.55 -4.79 9.53
N ASP A 43 -4.58 -4.72 8.62
CA ASP A 43 -4.56 -5.56 7.43
C ASP A 43 -4.45 -7.05 7.78
N LYS A 44 -3.67 -7.35 8.83
CA LYS A 44 -3.51 -8.70 9.38
C LYS A 44 -4.79 -9.25 10.00
N GLU A 45 -5.68 -8.40 10.52
CA GLU A 45 -6.99 -8.83 11.02
C GLU A 45 -7.88 -9.42 9.91
N TYR A 46 -7.60 -9.13 8.65
CA TYR A 46 -8.31 -9.69 7.49
C TYR A 46 -7.64 -10.97 6.93
N ASP A 47 -6.62 -11.51 7.58
CA ASP A 47 -6.01 -12.77 7.16
C ASP A 47 -7.01 -13.93 7.29
N THR A 48 -6.97 -14.85 6.34
CA THR A 48 -7.82 -16.04 6.28
C THR A 48 -6.97 -17.27 5.92
N GLU A 49 -7.56 -18.46 5.90
CA GLU A 49 -6.88 -19.67 5.42
C GLU A 49 -6.34 -19.53 3.98
N LEU A 50 -6.96 -18.67 3.17
CA LEU A 50 -6.57 -18.42 1.78
C LEU A 50 -5.70 -17.17 1.60
N ARG A 51 -5.66 -16.26 2.57
CA ARG A 51 -5.00 -14.96 2.43
C ARG A 51 -4.07 -14.72 3.60
N THR A 52 -2.78 -14.50 3.32
CA THR A 52 -1.81 -14.11 4.34
C THR A 52 -1.12 -12.80 3.97
N GLY A 53 -1.25 -11.78 4.83
CA GLY A 53 -0.56 -10.51 4.71
C GLY A 53 0.95 -10.62 4.99
N VAL A 54 1.77 -9.99 4.15
CA VAL A 54 3.24 -9.93 4.28
C VAL A 54 3.71 -8.50 4.15
N TYR A 55 4.63 -8.06 5.01
CA TYR A 55 5.01 -6.66 5.14
C TYR A 55 6.53 -6.47 5.05
N PRO A 56 7.15 -6.65 3.86
CA PRO A 56 8.61 -6.74 3.72
C PRO A 56 9.36 -5.52 4.22
N LEU A 57 8.82 -4.31 4.01
CA LEU A 57 9.45 -3.07 4.46
C LEU A 57 9.60 -2.99 5.99
N ARG A 58 8.78 -3.73 6.75
CA ARG A 58 8.90 -3.81 8.22
C ARG A 58 9.78 -4.97 8.66
N GLU A 59 9.79 -6.05 7.88
CA GLU A 59 10.50 -7.30 8.19
C GLU A 59 11.96 -7.27 7.75
N TRP A 60 12.31 -6.47 6.74
CA TRP A 60 13.68 -6.32 6.27
C TRP A 60 14.57 -5.65 7.31
N ASP A 61 15.86 -6.02 7.29
CA ASP A 61 16.81 -5.64 8.32
C ASP A 61 16.94 -4.12 8.48
N GLY A 62 16.85 -3.70 9.74
CA GLY A 62 16.78 -2.30 10.19
C GLY A 62 15.43 -1.59 9.97
N GLY A 63 14.45 -2.23 9.32
CA GLY A 63 13.16 -1.64 8.98
C GLY A 63 13.26 -0.45 8.00
N TRP A 64 12.21 -0.24 7.22
CA TRP A 64 12.15 0.84 6.25
C TRP A 64 11.17 1.89 6.72
N ASP A 65 11.69 3.10 6.95
CA ASP A 65 10.88 4.30 7.08
C ASP A 65 10.74 5.01 5.72
N ARG A 66 9.88 6.03 5.69
CA ARG A 66 9.66 6.86 4.51
C ARG A 66 10.93 7.54 3.99
N ALA A 67 11.84 7.97 4.86
CA ALA A 67 13.04 8.70 4.47
C ALA A 67 14.06 7.79 3.78
N ARG A 68 14.26 6.58 4.32
CA ARG A 68 15.09 5.52 3.76
C ARG A 68 14.55 5.08 2.40
N ALA A 69 13.24 4.86 2.29
CA ALA A 69 12.60 4.50 1.02
C ALA A 69 12.79 5.59 -0.06
N ARG A 70 12.57 6.87 0.28
CA ARG A 70 12.75 8.00 -0.66
C ARG A 70 14.21 8.13 -1.10
N THR A 71 15.16 7.99 -0.16
CA THR A 71 16.59 8.07 -0.46
C THR A 71 17.02 6.94 -1.39
N PHE A 72 16.53 5.72 -1.15
CA PHE A 72 16.78 4.57 -2.02
C PHE A 72 16.23 4.81 -3.43
N LEU A 73 14.96 5.22 -3.57
CA LEU A 73 14.36 5.48 -4.88
C LEU A 73 15.11 6.57 -5.66
N ARG A 74 15.47 7.67 -4.98
CA ARG A 74 16.27 8.74 -5.59
C ARG A 74 17.64 8.26 -6.04
N LYS A 75 18.32 7.44 -5.24
CA LYS A 75 19.63 6.87 -5.60
C LYS A 75 19.54 5.91 -6.79
N THR A 76 18.50 5.08 -6.81
CA THR A 76 18.35 4.01 -7.81
C THR A 76 17.85 4.55 -9.16
N PHE A 77 16.92 5.51 -9.14
CA PHE A 77 16.22 5.95 -10.35
C PHE A 77 16.42 7.44 -10.66
N GLY A 78 17.07 8.21 -9.79
CA GLY A 78 17.32 9.64 -9.99
C GLY A 78 16.08 10.54 -9.85
N VAL A 79 14.90 9.97 -9.56
CA VAL A 79 13.62 10.70 -9.49
C VAL A 79 13.12 10.77 -8.05
N GLU A 80 12.32 11.79 -7.76
CA GLU A 80 11.63 11.96 -6.49
C GLU A 80 10.18 11.48 -6.58
N TRP A 81 9.84 10.43 -5.83
CA TRP A 81 8.48 9.89 -5.79
C TRP A 81 7.60 10.65 -4.81
N ILE A 82 6.46 11.11 -5.32
CA ILE A 82 5.41 11.78 -4.55
C ILE A 82 4.41 10.70 -4.12
N LYS A 83 3.73 10.91 -2.98
CA LYS A 83 2.59 10.04 -2.63
C LYS A 83 1.56 10.14 -3.76
N SER A 84 0.99 9.02 -4.18
CA SER A 84 -0.15 9.02 -5.08
C SER A 84 -1.41 8.74 -4.27
N ALA A 85 -2.46 9.52 -4.49
CA ALA A 85 -3.79 9.25 -3.95
C ALA A 85 -4.84 9.57 -5.02
N CYS A 86 -6.06 9.06 -4.82
CA CYS A 86 -7.16 9.36 -5.74
C CYS A 86 -7.42 10.86 -5.76
N THR A 87 -7.61 11.47 -6.94
CA THR A 87 -7.79 12.93 -7.08
C THR A 87 -8.94 13.47 -6.22
N TYR A 88 -10.03 12.71 -6.11
CA TYR A 88 -11.16 13.03 -5.22
C TYR A 88 -10.80 12.99 -3.73
N CYS A 89 -9.84 12.14 -3.34
CA CYS A 89 -9.32 12.00 -1.98
C CYS A 89 -8.40 13.16 -1.60
N LEU A 90 -7.77 13.82 -2.59
CA LEU A 90 -6.81 14.91 -2.41
C LEU A 90 -7.42 16.18 -1.81
N MET A 91 -8.76 16.29 -1.81
CA MET A 91 -9.47 17.46 -1.30
C MET A 91 -9.17 17.75 0.19
N TRP A 92 -8.62 16.79 0.95
CA TRP A 92 -8.44 16.91 2.40
C TRP A 92 -6.99 16.83 2.93
N ASN A 93 -5.96 16.66 2.08
CA ASN A 93 -4.57 16.72 2.53
C ASN A 93 -3.60 17.14 1.41
N LEU A 94 -3.53 18.46 1.16
CA LEU A 94 -2.76 19.08 0.09
C LEU A 94 -1.28 19.35 0.44
N SER A 95 -0.85 19.19 1.69
CA SER A 95 0.50 19.64 2.11
C SER A 95 1.65 18.74 1.64
N GLU A 96 1.37 17.47 1.30
CA GLU A 96 2.41 16.48 0.92
C GLU A 96 2.43 16.13 -0.58
N LEU A 97 1.56 16.75 -1.39
CA LEU A 97 1.27 16.32 -2.76
C LEU A 97 1.51 17.48 -3.72
N ARG A 98 2.78 17.72 -4.07
CA ARG A 98 3.11 18.67 -5.13
C ARG A 98 2.71 18.05 -6.48
N CYS A 99 1.90 18.76 -7.27
CA CYS A 99 1.76 18.46 -8.69
C CYS A 99 3.13 18.61 -9.34
N PHE A 100 3.51 17.69 -10.23
CA PHE A 100 4.63 17.92 -11.15
C PHE A 100 4.32 19.18 -11.97
N SER A 101 5.10 20.24 -11.76
CA SER A 101 5.16 21.41 -12.65
C SER A 101 6.16 21.15 -13.76
#